data_AF-A0A6C0BWL5-F1
#
_entry.id   AF-A0A6C0BWL5-F1
#
_cell.length_a   1.000
_cell.length_b   1.000
_cell.length_c   1.000
_cell.angle_alpha   90.00
_cell.angle_beta   90.00
_cell.angle_gamma   90.00
#
_symmetry.space_group_name_H-M   'P 1'
#
loop_
_entity.id
_entity.type
_entity.pdbx_description
1 polymer ?
#
loop_
_entity_poly.entity_id
_entity_poly.type
_entity_poly.pdbx_seq_one_letter_code
_entity_poly.pdbx_strand_id
1 'polypeptide(L)'
;MLFFCFLLFFLDIKSKSIFILFVKEYKIISFYNILLTMETKEELITNIKEWIKIDNEILKLQTEIKERKNKKKTLSETLMTVMKKNEIDCFDINGGALIYKQNKVKKPINSKTLMSVLQNYYKNEPKHAEELTKYILDNREEQIKETIKRKIDK
;
A
#
# COMPACT_ATOMS: atom_id res chain seq x y z
N MET A 1 -31.05 3.10 31.92
CA MET A 1 -32.43 3.18 32.47
C MET A 1 -32.82 1.91 33.26
N LEU A 2 -32.45 0.70 32.81
CA LEU A 2 -32.73 -0.56 33.52
C LEU A 2 -32.00 -0.75 34.87
N PHE A 3 -30.87 -0.06 35.08
CA PHE A 3 -30.08 -0.16 36.32
C PHE A 3 -30.75 0.54 37.54
N PHE A 4 -31.59 1.55 37.28
CA PHE A 4 -32.29 2.29 38.34
C PHE A 4 -33.59 1.59 38.81
N CYS A 5 -34.21 0.77 37.94
CA CYS A 5 -35.38 -0.03 38.34
C CYS A 5 -35.01 -1.19 39.27
N PHE A 6 -33.82 -1.76 39.13
CA PHE A 6 -33.38 -2.86 40.00
C PHE A 6 -33.09 -2.39 41.43
N LEU A 7 -32.67 -1.13 41.60
CA LEU A 7 -32.34 -0.56 42.92
C LEU A 7 -33.59 -0.26 43.76
N LEU A 8 -34.71 0.07 43.13
CA LEU A 8 -35.97 0.36 43.83
C LEU A 8 -36.72 -0.89 44.29
N PHE A 9 -36.42 -2.08 43.75
CA PHE A 9 -37.03 -3.33 44.21
C PHE A 9 -36.39 -3.90 45.49
N PHE A 10 -35.25 -3.35 45.92
CA PHE A 10 -34.49 -3.86 47.07
C PHE A 10 -34.73 -3.11 48.39
N LEU A 11 -35.59 -2.09 48.39
CA LEU A 11 -35.92 -1.32 49.59
C LEU A 11 -36.85 -2.06 50.58
N ASP A 12 -37.22 -3.33 50.32
CA ASP A 12 -38.08 -4.11 51.22
C ASP A 12 -37.66 -5.58 51.42
N ILE A 13 -36.36 -5.87 51.63
CA ILE A 13 -35.92 -7.20 52.08
C ILE A 13 -34.85 -7.11 53.18
N LYS A 14 -35.28 -7.42 54.39
CA LYS A 14 -34.52 -7.46 55.65
C LYS A 14 -33.59 -8.70 55.72
N SER A 15 -32.57 -8.80 54.86
CA SER A 15 -31.59 -9.91 54.94
C SER A 15 -30.15 -9.48 54.67
N LYS A 16 -29.32 -9.47 55.73
CA LYS A 16 -27.86 -9.21 55.69
C LYS A 16 -27.10 -10.14 54.73
N SER A 17 -27.64 -11.33 54.43
CA SER A 17 -27.02 -12.32 53.54
C SER A 17 -26.97 -11.84 52.07
N ILE A 18 -27.99 -11.12 51.62
CA ILE A 18 -28.10 -10.64 50.24
C ILE A 18 -27.14 -9.47 49.99
N PHE A 19 -26.95 -8.60 50.99
CA PHE A 19 -26.00 -7.50 50.91
C PHE A 19 -24.54 -7.97 50.81
N ILE A 20 -24.18 -9.04 51.52
CA ILE A 20 -22.83 -9.63 51.45
C ILE A 20 -22.58 -10.27 50.08
N LEU A 21 -23.58 -10.93 49.50
CA LEU A 21 -23.50 -11.49 48.14
C LEU A 21 -23.36 -10.38 47.09
N PHE A 22 -24.13 -9.31 47.20
CA PHE A 22 -24.07 -8.16 46.30
C PHE A 22 -22.71 -7.44 46.35
N VAL A 23 -22.16 -7.23 47.55
CA VAL A 23 -20.82 -6.62 47.71
C VAL A 23 -19.72 -7.53 47.18
N LYS A 24 -19.85 -8.86 47.35
CA LYS A 24 -18.91 -9.83 46.75
C LYS A 24 -18.98 -9.81 45.23
N GLU A 25 -20.17 -9.87 44.64
CA GLU A 25 -20.36 -9.82 43.18
C GLU A 25 -19.84 -8.51 42.60
N TYR A 26 -20.16 -7.35 43.17
CA TYR A 26 -19.67 -6.06 42.69
C TYR A 26 -18.14 -5.94 42.75
N LYS A 27 -17.52 -6.43 43.83
CA LYS A 27 -16.06 -6.41 43.98
C LYS A 27 -15.37 -7.39 43.02
N ILE A 28 -15.97 -8.55 42.79
CA ILE A 28 -15.50 -9.54 41.81
C ILE A 28 -15.64 -9.00 40.38
N ILE A 29 -16.79 -8.41 40.02
CA ILE A 29 -17.04 -7.81 38.70
C ILE A 29 -16.10 -6.63 38.45
N SER A 30 -15.90 -5.76 39.44
CA SER A 30 -14.96 -4.64 39.35
C SER A 30 -13.53 -5.14 39.13
N PHE A 31 -13.10 -6.15 39.88
CA PHE A 31 -11.77 -6.75 39.72
C PHE A 31 -11.60 -7.46 38.37
N TYR A 32 -12.61 -8.19 37.90
CA TYR A 32 -12.58 -8.86 36.59
C TYR A 32 -12.50 -7.85 35.44
N ASN A 33 -13.25 -6.74 35.50
CA ASN A 33 -13.17 -5.68 34.50
C ASN A 33 -11.82 -4.95 34.53
N ILE A 34 -11.23 -4.73 35.71
CA ILE A 34 -9.88 -4.15 35.85
C ILE A 34 -8.82 -5.10 35.28
N LEU A 35 -8.92 -6.40 35.55
CA LEU A 35 -8.00 -7.41 35.03
C LEU A 35 -8.10 -7.52 33.49
N LEU A 36 -9.32 -7.59 32.96
CA LEU A 36 -9.60 -7.67 31.51
C LEU A 36 -9.09 -6.43 30.75
N THR A 37 -9.14 -5.24 31.37
CA THR A 37 -8.66 -3.99 30.75
C THR A 37 -7.14 -3.81 30.82
N MET A 38 -6.46 -4.46 31.77
CA MET A 38 -4.99 -4.45 31.84
C MET A 38 -4.35 -5.45 30.86
N GLU A 39 -4.88 -6.67 30.79
CA GLU A 39 -4.40 -7.72 29.89
C GLU A 39 -4.52 -7.30 28.42
N THR A 40 -5.64 -6.70 28.05
CA THR A 40 -5.89 -6.18 26.68
C THR A 40 -5.05 -4.95 26.33
N LYS A 41 -4.67 -4.12 27.32
CA LYS A 41 -3.81 -2.95 27.09
C LYS A 41 -2.36 -3.33 26.87
N GLU A 42 -1.85 -4.30 27.61
CA GLU A 42 -0.48 -4.82 27.44
C GLU A 42 -0.32 -5.59 26.14
N GLU A 43 -1.30 -6.41 25.78
CA GLU A 43 -1.36 -7.11 24.50
C GLU A 43 -1.42 -6.11 23.33
N LEU A 44 -2.26 -5.07 23.44
CA LEU A 44 -2.34 -4.00 22.44
C LEU A 44 -1.00 -3.28 22.26
N ILE A 45 -0.32 -2.91 23.35
CA ILE A 45 0.99 -2.25 23.28
C ILE A 45 2.04 -3.16 22.64
N THR A 46 2.01 -4.45 22.94
CA THR A 46 2.92 -5.45 22.36
C THR A 46 2.68 -5.58 20.86
N ASN A 47 1.42 -5.73 20.44
CA ASN A 47 1.03 -5.82 19.04
C ASN A 47 1.40 -4.54 18.26
N ILE A 48 1.25 -3.35 18.85
CA ILE A 48 1.67 -2.09 18.21
C ILE A 48 3.20 -2.05 18.03
N LYS A 49 3.97 -2.47 19.03
CA LYS A 49 5.44 -2.52 18.94
C LYS A 49 5.91 -3.50 17.87
N GLU A 50 5.33 -4.68 17.82
CA GLU A 50 5.64 -5.68 16.80
C GLU A 50 5.24 -5.20 15.40
N TRP A 51 4.07 -4.59 15.25
CA TRP A 51 3.62 -4.02 13.99
C TRP A 51 4.56 -2.93 13.48
N ILE A 52 5.00 -2.01 14.36
CA ILE A 52 5.98 -0.97 14.01
C ILE A 52 7.34 -1.59 13.63
N LYS A 53 7.76 -2.64 14.34
CA LYS A 53 9.00 -3.36 14.02
C LYS A 53 8.93 -3.96 12.61
N ILE A 54 7.85 -4.68 12.29
CA ILE A 54 7.64 -5.30 10.98
C ILE A 54 7.56 -4.22 9.88
N ASP A 55 6.86 -3.11 10.11
CA ASP A 55 6.79 -2.00 9.15
C ASP A 55 8.18 -1.44 8.83
N ASN A 56 9.02 -1.24 9.85
CA ASN A 56 10.40 -0.79 9.66
C ASN A 56 11.28 -1.81 8.93
N GLU A 57 11.10 -3.10 9.19
CA GLU A 57 11.80 -4.17 8.46
C GLU A 57 11.40 -4.20 6.98
N ILE A 58 10.10 -4.05 6.68
CA ILE A 58 9.60 -3.93 5.31
C ILE A 58 10.22 -2.73 4.60
N LEU A 59 10.28 -1.57 5.24
CA LEU A 59 10.87 -0.36 4.65
C LEU A 59 12.36 -0.55 4.32
N LYS A 60 13.12 -1.21 5.22
CA LYS A 60 14.53 -1.56 4.97
C LYS A 60 14.66 -2.50 3.77
N LEU A 61 13.90 -3.59 3.75
CA LEU A 61 13.92 -4.57 2.66
C LEU A 61 13.53 -3.94 1.32
N GLN A 62 12.53 -3.06 1.30
CA GLN A 62 12.14 -2.31 0.10
C GLN A 62 13.28 -1.43 -0.44
N THR A 63 14.03 -0.80 0.45
CA THR A 63 15.20 0.00 0.08
C THR A 63 16.27 -0.87 -0.56
N GLU A 64 16.62 -1.99 0.05
CA GLU A 64 17.60 -2.91 -0.53
C GLU A 64 17.12 -3.53 -1.86
N ILE A 65 15.83 -3.84 -1.98
CA ILE A 65 15.23 -4.31 -3.25
C ILE A 65 15.42 -3.24 -4.33
N LYS A 66 15.18 -1.97 -4.01
CA LYS A 66 15.35 -0.87 -4.96
C LYS A 66 16.81 -0.75 -5.40
N GLU A 67 17.76 -0.85 -4.47
CA GLU A 67 19.20 -0.84 -4.80
C GLU A 67 19.60 -2.01 -5.69
N ARG A 68 19.18 -3.24 -5.36
CA ARG A 68 19.48 -4.44 -6.16
C ARG A 68 18.85 -4.35 -7.55
N LYS A 69 17.63 -3.82 -7.68
CA LYS A 69 16.98 -3.55 -8.98
C LYS A 69 17.77 -2.54 -9.81
N ASN A 70 18.27 -1.47 -9.19
CA ASN A 70 19.09 -0.47 -9.89
C ASN A 70 20.42 -1.05 -10.35
N LYS A 71 21.14 -1.77 -9.47
CA LYS A 71 22.40 -2.45 -9.82
C LYS A 71 22.18 -3.46 -10.95
N LYS A 72 21.13 -4.27 -10.88
CA LYS A 72 20.75 -5.20 -11.95
C LYS A 72 20.51 -4.47 -13.28
N LYS A 73 19.78 -3.35 -13.26
CA LYS A 73 19.53 -2.54 -14.46
C LYS A 73 20.83 -2.04 -15.10
N THR A 74 21.74 -1.46 -14.32
CA THR A 74 23.05 -0.99 -14.80
C THR A 74 23.90 -2.12 -15.40
N LEU A 75 23.94 -3.28 -14.72
CA LEU A 75 24.63 -4.46 -15.25
C LEU A 75 23.99 -4.96 -16.55
N SER A 76 22.66 -4.99 -16.62
CA SER A 76 21.95 -5.37 -17.84
C SER A 76 22.22 -4.41 -19.00
N GLU A 77 22.29 -3.10 -18.77
CA GLU A 77 22.66 -2.12 -19.80
C GLU A 77 24.08 -2.33 -20.32
N THR A 78 25.02 -2.58 -19.41
CA THR A 78 26.41 -2.92 -19.76
C THR A 78 26.47 -4.21 -20.58
N LEU A 79 25.76 -5.24 -20.14
CA LEU A 79 25.72 -6.55 -20.80
C LEU A 79 25.07 -6.49 -22.17
N MET A 80 23.95 -5.78 -22.33
CA MET A 80 23.33 -5.55 -23.64
C MET A 80 24.28 -4.84 -24.60
N THR A 81 25.10 -3.91 -24.12
CA THR A 81 26.09 -3.21 -24.94
C THR A 81 27.19 -4.16 -25.42
N VAL A 82 27.71 -5.01 -24.53
CA VAL A 82 28.72 -6.02 -24.84
C VAL A 82 28.17 -7.09 -25.80
N MET A 83 26.97 -7.61 -25.53
CA MET A 83 26.30 -8.61 -26.38
C MET A 83 26.03 -8.04 -27.78
N LYS A 84 25.57 -6.78 -27.88
CA LYS A 84 25.34 -6.12 -29.17
C LYS A 84 26.64 -5.84 -29.93
N LYS A 85 27.71 -5.42 -29.24
CA LYS A 85 29.01 -5.14 -29.86
C LYS A 85 29.67 -6.40 -30.42
N ASN A 86 29.51 -7.52 -29.73
CA ASN A 86 30.15 -8.78 -30.08
C ASN A 86 29.20 -9.75 -30.81
N GLU A 87 27.99 -9.30 -31.18
CA GLU A 87 26.98 -10.10 -31.89
C GLU A 87 26.64 -11.43 -31.17
N ILE A 88 26.58 -11.41 -29.84
CA ILE A 88 26.27 -12.58 -29.01
C ILE A 88 24.76 -12.61 -28.78
N ASP A 89 24.07 -13.56 -29.42
CA ASP A 89 22.61 -13.72 -29.29
C ASP A 89 22.20 -14.56 -28.08
N CYS A 90 23.01 -15.55 -27.71
CA CYS A 90 22.74 -16.48 -26.59
C CYS A 90 24.03 -16.78 -25.82
N PHE A 91 23.92 -16.83 -24.49
CA PHE A 91 25.02 -17.18 -23.59
C PHE A 91 24.53 -18.17 -22.52
N ASP A 92 25.02 -19.39 -22.56
CA ASP A 92 24.61 -20.45 -21.63
C ASP A 92 25.27 -20.26 -20.25
N ILE A 93 24.48 -20.51 -19.20
CA ILE A 93 24.90 -20.39 -17.79
C ILE A 93 24.39 -21.59 -17.00
N ASN A 94 24.99 -21.86 -15.83
CA ASN A 94 24.48 -22.88 -14.93
C ASN A 94 23.07 -22.49 -14.46
N GLY A 95 22.06 -23.24 -14.94
CA GLY A 95 20.64 -22.99 -14.65
C GLY A 95 19.84 -22.28 -15.76
N GLY A 96 20.41 -22.07 -16.96
CA GLY A 96 19.66 -21.59 -18.13
C GLY A 96 20.52 -20.91 -19.18
N ALA A 97 19.92 -20.04 -19.98
CA ALA A 97 20.63 -19.25 -20.99
C ALA A 97 20.19 -17.78 -20.92
N LEU A 98 21.14 -16.89 -21.20
CA LEU A 98 20.89 -15.47 -21.36
C LEU A 98 20.73 -15.17 -22.85
N ILE A 99 19.51 -14.79 -23.24
CA ILE A 99 19.16 -14.51 -24.64
C ILE A 99 19.00 -13.00 -24.82
N TYR A 100 19.70 -12.43 -25.80
CA TYR A 100 19.45 -11.06 -26.23
C TYR A 100 18.23 -11.04 -27.16
N LYS A 101 17.15 -10.36 -26.75
CA LYS A 101 15.94 -10.20 -27.56
C LYS A 101 15.58 -8.72 -27.69
N GLN A 102 15.49 -8.24 -28.91
CA GLN A 102 15.01 -6.89 -29.21
C GLN A 102 13.55 -6.93 -29.66
N ASN A 103 12.66 -6.31 -28.89
CA ASN A 103 11.26 -6.11 -29.29
C ASN A 103 11.06 -4.65 -29.72
N LYS A 104 10.56 -4.43 -30.93
CA LYS A 104 10.13 -3.11 -31.40
C LYS A 104 8.66 -2.93 -31.08
N VAL A 105 8.36 -2.14 -30.05
CA VAL A 105 6.98 -1.79 -29.65
C VAL A 105 6.74 -0.31 -29.91
N LYS A 106 5.58 0.03 -30.50
CA LYS A 106 5.18 1.44 -30.67
C LYS A 106 4.94 2.06 -29.30
N LYS A 107 5.54 3.22 -29.05
CA LYS A 107 5.34 3.95 -27.79
C LYS A 107 3.86 4.36 -27.67
N PRO A 108 3.29 4.37 -26.46
CA PRO A 108 1.95 4.89 -26.23
C PRO A 108 1.88 6.37 -26.63
N ILE A 109 0.73 6.78 -27.16
CA ILE A 109 0.50 8.16 -27.60
C ILE A 109 0.43 9.06 -26.37
N ASN A 110 1.41 9.97 -26.25
CA ASN A 110 1.41 11.08 -25.30
C ASN A 110 1.08 12.40 -26.02
N SER A 111 0.62 13.41 -25.28
CA SER A 111 0.20 14.71 -25.82
C SER A 111 1.24 15.34 -26.75
N LYS A 112 2.51 15.36 -26.35
CA LYS A 112 3.61 15.93 -27.15
C LYS A 112 3.85 15.17 -28.45
N THR A 113 3.86 13.84 -28.41
CA THR A 113 3.98 13.03 -29.62
C THR A 113 2.79 13.17 -30.54
N LEU A 114 1.57 13.23 -29.99
CA LEU A 114 0.35 13.40 -30.78
C LEU A 114 0.36 14.75 -31.50
N MET A 115 0.62 15.83 -30.76
CA MET A 115 0.73 17.18 -31.29
C MET A 115 1.77 17.26 -32.40
N SER A 116 2.98 16.75 -32.15
CA SER A 116 4.07 16.77 -33.13
C SER A 116 3.74 15.99 -34.40
N VAL A 117 3.08 14.83 -34.28
CA VAL A 117 2.66 14.04 -35.44
C VAL A 117 1.56 14.76 -36.22
N LEU A 118 0.58 15.34 -35.54
CA LEU A 118 -0.53 16.05 -36.17
C LEU A 118 -0.09 17.38 -36.80
N GLN A 119 0.81 18.13 -36.17
CA GLN A 119 1.40 19.35 -36.76
C GLN A 119 2.23 19.03 -38.00
N ASN A 120 2.96 17.90 -37.98
CA ASN A 120 3.69 17.43 -39.16
C ASN A 120 2.77 16.95 -40.29
N TYR A 121 1.55 16.51 -39.96
CA TYR A 121 0.55 16.07 -40.92
C TYR A 121 -0.22 17.28 -41.50
N TYR A 122 -0.70 18.19 -40.65
CA TYR A 122 -1.40 19.42 -40.99
C TYR A 122 -0.42 20.62 -41.11
N LYS A 123 0.63 20.50 -41.92
CA LYS A 123 1.70 21.51 -42.02
C LYS A 123 1.21 22.93 -42.32
N ASN A 124 0.11 23.07 -43.07
CA ASN A 124 -0.46 24.35 -43.47
C ASN A 124 -1.56 24.84 -42.51
N GLU A 125 -1.99 23.99 -41.56
CA GLU A 125 -3.09 24.27 -40.65
C GLU A 125 -2.74 23.83 -39.22
N PRO A 126 -1.74 24.46 -38.58
CA PRO A 126 -1.28 24.08 -37.25
C PRO A 126 -2.39 24.20 -36.19
N LYS A 127 -3.37 25.09 -36.39
CA LYS A 127 -4.52 25.27 -35.49
C LYS A 127 -5.42 24.05 -35.43
N HIS A 128 -5.72 23.41 -36.57
CA HIS A 128 -6.52 22.18 -36.59
C HIS A 128 -5.81 21.02 -35.89
N ALA A 129 -4.47 20.93 -36.01
CA ALA A 129 -3.68 19.94 -35.28
C ALA A 129 -3.78 20.14 -33.76
N GLU A 130 -3.77 21.38 -33.30
CA GLU A 130 -3.88 21.73 -31.88
C GLU A 130 -5.26 21.39 -31.31
N GLU A 131 -6.32 21.81 -32.02
CA GLU A 131 -7.72 21.53 -31.63
C GLU A 131 -7.99 20.02 -31.59
N LEU A 132 -7.54 19.28 -32.59
CA LEU A 132 -7.72 17.82 -32.65
C LEU A 132 -6.92 17.12 -31.55
N THR A 133 -5.69 17.57 -31.26
CA THR A 133 -4.89 17.02 -30.17
C THR A 133 -5.60 17.21 -28.84
N LYS A 134 -6.15 18.40 -28.59
CA LYS A 134 -6.90 18.71 -27.38
C LYS A 134 -8.15 17.81 -27.27
N TYR A 135 -8.93 17.72 -28.34
CA TYR A 135 -10.14 16.90 -28.37
C TYR A 135 -9.86 15.42 -28.05
N ILE A 136 -8.81 14.84 -28.63
CA ILE A 136 -8.45 13.43 -28.38
C ILE A 136 -8.01 13.20 -26.93
N LEU A 137 -7.33 14.17 -26.32
CA LEU A 137 -6.87 14.05 -24.93
C LEU A 137 -8.02 14.21 -23.94
N ASP A 138 -8.94 15.14 -24.19
CA ASP A 138 -10.09 15.44 -23.32
C ASP A 138 -11.13 14.30 -23.35
N ASN A 139 -11.24 13.57 -24.45
CA ASN A 139 -12.19 12.45 -24.60
C ASN A 139 -11.55 11.07 -24.36
N ARG A 140 -10.32 11.02 -23.82
CA ARG A 140 -9.65 9.76 -23.55
C ARG A 140 -10.21 9.12 -22.26
N GLU A 141 -10.52 7.83 -22.32
CA GLU A 141 -11.03 7.10 -21.15
C GLU A 141 -10.08 7.17 -19.96
N GLU A 142 -10.61 7.61 -18.81
CA GLU A 142 -9.90 7.60 -17.54
C GLU A 142 -10.17 6.28 -16.80
N GLN A 143 -9.10 5.65 -16.31
CA GLN A 143 -9.22 4.50 -15.41
C GLN A 143 -8.89 4.93 -13.98
N ILE A 144 -9.89 4.86 -13.10
CA ILE A 144 -9.74 5.14 -11.68
C ILE A 144 -9.05 3.94 -11.02
N LYS A 145 -7.92 4.19 -10.35
CA LYS A 145 -7.19 3.20 -9.54
C LYS A 145 -6.96 3.78 -8.15
N GLU A 146 -7.56 3.16 -7.14
CA GLU A 146 -7.47 3.60 -5.75
C GLU A 146 -6.32 2.89 -5.02
N THR A 147 -5.54 3.64 -4.22
CA THR A 147 -4.41 3.10 -3.44
C THR A 147 -4.32 3.78 -2.08
N ILE A 148 -4.05 3.01 -1.01
CA ILE A 148 -3.82 3.52 0.35
C ILE A 148 -2.32 3.79 0.56
N LYS A 149 -1.95 4.96 1.12
CA LYS A 149 -0.56 5.34 1.42
C LYS A 149 -0.44 6.02 2.79
N ARG A 150 0.67 5.76 3.52
CA ARG A 150 1.02 6.43 4.79
C ARG A 150 1.68 7.79 4.52
N LYS A 151 1.21 8.85 5.17
CA LYS A 151 1.86 10.17 5.18
C LYS A 151 2.83 10.24 6.37
N ILE A 152 4.07 10.67 6.13
CA ILE A 152 5.07 10.96 7.17
C ILE A 152 5.29 12.46 7.09
N ASP A 153 4.93 13.20 8.15
CA ASP A 153 5.31 14.62 8.26
C ASP A 153 6.79 14.68 8.66
N LYS A 154 7.57 15.50 7.94
CA LYS A 154 9.02 15.66 8.12
C LYS A 154 9.35 16.40 9.40
#